data_AF-A0A0F2R9N8-F1
#
_entry.id   AF-A0A0F2R9N8-F1
#
_cell.length_a   1.000
_cell.length_b   1.000
_cell.length_c   1.000
_cell.angle_alpha   90.00
_cell.angle_beta   90.00
_cell.angle_gamma   90.00
#
_symmetry.space_group_name_H-M   'P 1'
#
loop_
_entity.id
_entity.type
_entity.pdbx_description
1 polymer ?
#
loop_
_entity_poly.entity_id
_entity_poly.type
_entity_poly.pdbx_seq_one_letter_code
_entity_poly.pdbx_strand_id
1 'polypeptide(L)'
;MNLALLALFSFVLILPGAVFLFVPNSETALSSEPAPFPSFTSTILPSPEGRKRLSSAIFDRSSVKYDAISLRNTLSYSVIGAIESSEVVSGSPGWLFYKPEFERWDCSRRAKLDDELARAETILSMIEAAKANITFVSAPNKASIESSQLAGPAARYAPCYFDFESEFRASLSQYPATVVIDHAKALEELGGDAQRYYKMDTHWTPIGGYAAIAQLRASLPEVFFGKIPAIKSQEPAKRRTDLGNIMLRFRALEPSMDLVLEETASAGSGAGVLIVHDSFYGIVAAQLKSAFPAVTLAKLNGQSPPDADTLRNFDHIVVESVERQFLTRMNVPWTGPDSLTFGWGSPLGDLILDQSQLLAEQCNWEEAVNIMESEESRARALGMEFISASAVRTIADPRIMFRLPSVRGRMVCLEAEFSHPTATRTQLYFERETPGDGRSMFAEPQSVFREVHPGRSRVAWIMPQSALGRMARFDPVQSGDFELNSLRYAYGADH
;
A
#
# COMPACT_ATOMS: atom_id res chain seq x y z
N MET A 1 14.62 21.89 60.69
CA MET A 1 14.64 21.45 59.27
C MET A 1 15.62 20.30 59.16
N ASN A 2 15.14 19.09 58.85
CA ASN A 2 15.94 17.86 59.00
C ASN A 2 17.06 17.82 57.95
N LEU A 3 18.33 17.88 58.39
CA LEU A 3 19.51 17.80 57.51
C LEU A 3 19.49 16.55 56.60
N ALA A 4 18.91 15.44 57.08
CA ALA A 4 18.71 14.23 56.29
C ALA A 4 17.73 14.43 55.13
N LEU A 5 16.68 15.23 55.32
CA LEU A 5 15.71 15.56 54.27
C LEU A 5 16.32 16.52 53.24
N LEU A 6 17.14 17.47 53.69
CA LEU A 6 17.90 18.38 52.82
C LEU A 6 18.96 17.65 52.00
N ALA A 7 19.64 16.67 52.59
CA ALA A 7 20.62 15.83 51.90
C ALA A 7 19.94 14.90 50.88
N LEU A 8 18.81 14.27 51.25
CA LEU A 8 18.04 13.44 50.33
C LEU A 8 17.46 14.25 49.18
N PHE A 9 16.90 15.43 49.46
CA PHE A 9 16.37 16.34 48.44
C PHE A 9 17.48 16.86 47.51
N SER A 10 18.62 17.26 48.07
CA SER A 10 19.80 17.65 47.28
C SER A 10 20.32 16.50 46.43
N PHE A 11 20.36 15.27 46.97
CA PHE A 11 20.77 14.09 46.23
C PHE A 11 19.82 13.80 45.07
N VAL A 12 18.50 13.83 45.29
CA VAL A 12 17.48 13.65 44.25
C VAL A 12 17.55 14.74 43.17
N LEU A 13 17.95 15.97 43.53
CA LEU A 13 18.12 17.07 42.58
C LEU A 13 19.43 16.98 41.78
N ILE A 14 20.51 16.47 42.38
CA ILE A 14 21.84 16.39 41.75
C ILE A 14 21.98 15.09 40.93
N LEU A 15 21.30 14.01 41.34
CA LEU A 15 21.40 12.69 40.72
C LEU A 15 21.15 12.73 39.19
N PRO A 16 20.14 13.43 38.65
CA PRO A 16 19.92 13.49 37.20
C PRO A 16 21.08 14.17 36.46
N GLY A 17 21.68 15.21 37.05
CA GLY A 17 22.82 15.93 36.46
C GLY A 17 24.13 15.14 36.58
N ALA A 18 24.34 14.43 37.69
CA ALA A 18 25.49 13.56 37.88
C ALA A 18 25.47 12.36 36.92
N VAL A 19 24.31 11.74 36.71
CA VAL A 19 24.13 10.68 35.70
C VAL A 19 24.51 11.19 34.30
N PHE A 20 24.22 12.46 33.97
CA PHE A 20 24.56 13.06 32.67
C PHE A 20 26.07 13.14 32.39
N LEU A 21 26.92 13.24 33.42
CA LEU A 21 28.38 13.32 33.26
C LEU A 21 29.02 11.97 32.92
N PHE A 22 28.31 10.86 33.14
CA PHE A 22 28.85 9.51 32.99
C PHE A 22 28.19 8.68 31.89
N VAL A 23 27.12 9.17 31.25
CA VAL A 23 26.45 8.41 30.19
C VAL A 23 26.85 8.94 28.81
N PRO A 24 27.51 8.13 27.96
CA PRO A 24 27.95 8.55 26.64
C PRO A 24 26.78 8.90 25.72
N ASN A 25 27.00 9.86 24.83
CA ASN A 25 26.07 10.21 23.75
C ASN A 25 25.84 8.98 22.86
N SER A 26 24.61 8.49 22.78
CA SER A 26 24.23 7.42 21.86
C SER A 26 23.68 8.00 20.56
N GLU A 27 24.09 7.45 19.42
CA GLU A 27 23.49 7.76 18.13
C GLU A 27 22.00 7.45 18.11
N THR A 28 21.20 8.42 17.68
CA THR A 28 19.75 8.35 17.57
C THR A 28 19.35 7.43 16.43
N ALA A 29 18.94 6.20 16.76
CA ALA A 29 18.30 5.29 15.82
C ALA A 29 16.78 5.44 15.89
N LEU A 30 16.23 6.29 15.00
CA LEU A 30 14.87 6.37 14.41
C LEU A 30 14.10 7.70 14.55
N SER A 31 13.97 8.34 13.38
CA SER A 31 12.87 9.13 12.77
C SER A 31 12.01 10.13 13.57
N SER A 32 12.41 10.53 14.77
CA SER A 32 11.99 11.85 15.28
C SER A 32 13.20 12.76 15.14
N GLU A 33 13.13 13.79 14.29
CA GLU A 33 14.16 14.83 14.34
C GLU A 33 14.20 15.37 15.79
N PRO A 34 15.32 15.19 16.50
CA PRO A 34 15.38 15.60 17.89
C PRO A 34 15.19 17.12 17.95
N ALA A 35 14.35 17.59 18.89
CA ALA A 35 13.98 19.00 18.98
C ALA A 35 15.24 19.89 18.80
N PRO A 36 15.24 20.84 17.84
CA PRO A 36 16.45 21.60 17.55
C PRO A 36 16.87 22.36 18.80
N PHE A 37 18.18 22.47 19.03
CA PHE A 37 18.67 23.32 20.11
C PHE A 37 18.19 24.75 19.87
N PRO A 38 17.71 25.45 20.91
CA PRO A 38 17.37 26.86 20.80
C PRO A 38 18.58 27.67 20.32
N SER A 39 18.34 28.73 19.53
CA SER A 39 19.39 29.67 19.17
C SER A 39 20.00 30.27 20.43
N PHE A 40 21.31 30.56 20.41
CA PHE A 40 22.07 31.10 21.54
C PHE A 40 21.39 32.32 22.20
N THR A 41 20.74 33.17 21.41
CA THR A 41 19.96 34.33 21.84
C THR A 41 18.71 33.98 22.67
N SER A 42 18.06 32.84 22.42
CA SER A 42 16.87 32.39 23.16
C SER A 42 17.20 31.60 24.44
N THR A 43 18.46 31.19 24.61
CA THR A 43 18.97 30.50 25.82
C THR A 43 19.43 31.50 26.89
N ILE A 44 19.86 32.70 26.48
CA ILE A 44 20.35 33.75 27.39
C ILE A 44 19.20 34.61 27.95
N LEU A 45 18.07 34.70 27.23
CA LEU A 45 16.85 35.35 27.72
C LEU A 45 15.92 34.30 28.33
N PRO A 46 15.61 34.35 29.65
CA PRO A 46 14.96 33.26 30.38
C PRO A 46 13.45 33.18 30.10
N SER A 47 13.06 32.89 28.86
CA SER A 47 11.67 32.58 28.53
C SER A 47 11.30 31.16 29.00
N PRO A 48 10.06 30.93 29.50
CA PRO A 48 9.53 29.59 29.75
C PRO A 48 9.63 28.67 28.53
N GLU A 49 9.41 29.21 27.33
CA GLU A 49 9.45 28.51 26.05
C GLU A 49 10.88 28.09 25.67
N GLY A 50 11.87 28.96 25.88
CA GLY A 50 13.29 28.66 25.65
C GLY A 50 13.79 27.55 26.59
N ARG A 51 13.39 27.60 27.87
CA ARG A 51 13.69 26.53 28.85
C ARG A 51 13.02 25.21 28.49
N LYS A 52 11.76 25.24 28.04
CA LYS A 52 11.05 24.03 27.58
C LYS A 52 11.75 23.43 26.36
N ARG A 53 12.09 24.23 25.35
CA ARG A 53 12.80 23.77 24.15
C ARG A 53 14.20 23.23 24.46
N LEU A 54 14.96 23.91 25.31
CA LEU A 54 16.27 23.41 25.76
C LEU A 54 16.13 22.10 26.53
N SER A 55 15.15 22.01 27.44
CA SER A 55 14.89 20.78 28.19
C SER A 55 14.50 19.64 27.25
N SER A 56 13.57 19.86 26.31
CA SER A 56 13.21 18.86 25.29
C SER A 56 14.41 18.46 24.44
N ALA A 57 15.20 19.42 23.94
CA ALA A 57 16.41 19.15 23.16
C ALA A 57 17.46 18.32 23.92
N ILE A 58 17.63 18.56 25.23
CA ILE A 58 18.54 17.81 26.10
C ILE A 58 17.97 16.44 26.45
N PHE A 59 16.68 16.35 26.82
CA PHE A 59 16.02 15.10 27.22
C PHE A 59 15.80 14.14 26.04
N ASP A 60 15.54 14.65 24.84
CA ASP A 60 15.38 13.83 23.63
C ASP A 60 16.72 13.24 23.16
N ARG A 61 17.84 13.85 23.57
CA ARG A 61 19.21 13.39 23.30
C ARG A 61 19.82 12.61 24.47
N SER A 62 19.15 12.53 25.63
CA SER A 62 19.67 11.82 26.80
C SER A 62 19.37 10.33 26.75
N SER A 63 20.42 9.52 26.85
CA SER A 63 20.39 8.08 27.13
C SER A 63 19.55 7.71 28.36
N VAL A 64 19.47 8.60 29.35
CA VAL A 64 18.68 8.41 30.57
C VAL A 64 17.18 8.27 30.28
N LYS A 65 16.63 9.06 29.36
CA LYS A 65 15.23 8.91 28.92
C LYS A 65 15.03 7.53 28.29
N TYR A 66 16.00 7.08 27.50
CA TYR A 66 15.94 5.80 26.81
C TYR A 66 16.11 4.60 27.73
N ASP A 67 17.01 4.67 28.69
CA ASP A 67 17.19 3.64 29.72
C ASP A 67 16.00 3.61 30.67
N ALA A 68 15.39 4.76 31.00
CA ALA A 68 14.16 4.82 31.78
C ALA A 68 12.95 4.22 31.03
N ILE A 69 12.81 4.50 29.72
CA ILE A 69 11.78 3.88 28.87
C ILE A 69 12.01 2.37 28.78
N SER A 70 13.24 1.94 28.51
CA SER A 70 13.60 0.51 28.43
C SER A 70 13.34 -0.21 29.75
N LEU A 71 13.73 0.39 30.89
CA LEU A 71 13.48 -0.16 32.22
C LEU A 71 11.98 -0.24 32.53
N ARG A 72 11.23 0.84 32.27
CA ARG A 72 9.76 0.86 32.45
C ARG A 72 9.10 -0.23 31.63
N ASN A 73 9.44 -0.34 30.35
CA ASN A 73 8.87 -1.34 29.47
C ASN A 73 9.28 -2.75 29.92
N THR A 74 10.54 -2.96 30.30
CA THR A 74 11.05 -4.26 30.77
C THR A 74 10.33 -4.69 32.04
N LEU A 75 10.12 -3.78 32.99
CA LEU A 75 9.36 -4.03 34.22
C LEU A 75 7.89 -4.30 33.90
N SER A 76 7.28 -3.51 33.02
CA SER A 76 5.88 -3.71 32.62
C SER A 76 5.69 -5.08 31.97
N TYR A 77 6.59 -5.47 31.06
CA TYR A 77 6.55 -6.76 30.40
C TYR A 77 6.84 -7.93 31.36
N SER A 78 7.90 -7.83 32.16
CA SER A 78 8.36 -8.95 33.00
C SER A 78 7.54 -9.14 34.27
N VAL A 79 6.90 -8.08 34.78
CA VAL A 79 6.12 -8.11 36.04
C VAL A 79 4.62 -8.14 35.78
N ILE A 80 4.12 -7.33 34.84
CA ILE A 80 2.68 -7.19 34.57
C ILE A 80 2.25 -8.14 33.43
N GLY A 81 3.18 -8.57 32.58
CA GLY A 81 2.88 -9.46 31.44
C GLY A 81 2.13 -8.79 30.31
N ALA A 82 1.99 -7.46 30.33
CA ALA A 82 1.21 -6.70 29.36
C ALA A 82 1.86 -5.34 29.07
N ILE A 83 1.91 -4.99 27.79
CA ILE A 83 2.30 -3.68 27.28
C ILE A 83 1.21 -3.17 26.34
N GLU A 84 0.96 -1.87 26.46
CA GLU A 84 0.20 -1.12 25.48
C GLU A 84 0.84 0.27 25.34
N SER A 85 1.48 0.51 24.20
CA SER A 85 2.04 1.80 23.81
C SER A 85 1.29 2.33 22.57
N SER A 86 1.81 3.38 21.92
CA SER A 86 1.29 3.82 20.62
C SER A 86 1.63 2.84 19.49
N GLU A 87 2.77 2.15 19.57
CA GLU A 87 3.27 1.29 18.49
C GLU A 87 3.08 -0.20 18.76
N VAL A 88 2.98 -0.61 20.03
CA VAL A 88 3.03 -2.03 20.40
C VAL A 88 1.92 -2.38 21.40
N VAL A 89 1.27 -3.50 21.16
CA VAL A 89 0.28 -4.09 22.07
C VAL A 89 0.59 -5.56 22.33
N SER A 90 0.47 -6.01 23.58
CA SER A 90 0.71 -7.41 23.97
C SER A 90 -0.49 -8.30 23.67
N GLY A 91 -0.20 -9.50 23.16
CA GLY A 91 -1.13 -10.61 22.99
C GLY A 91 -0.99 -11.66 24.10
N SER A 92 -0.99 -12.93 23.70
CA SER A 92 -0.58 -14.06 24.54
C SER A 92 0.85 -13.89 25.09
N PRO A 93 1.23 -14.55 26.20
CA PRO A 93 2.58 -14.44 26.76
C PRO A 93 3.68 -14.65 25.71
N GLY A 94 4.59 -13.69 25.58
CA GLY A 94 5.65 -13.74 24.55
C GLY A 94 5.34 -12.99 23.26
N TRP A 95 4.06 -12.72 22.97
CA TRP A 95 3.60 -12.16 21.69
C TRP A 95 3.34 -10.66 21.78
N LEU A 96 3.92 -9.94 20.82
CA LEU A 96 3.73 -8.51 20.60
C LEU A 96 3.14 -8.28 19.20
N PHE A 97 2.25 -7.32 19.09
CA PHE A 97 1.61 -6.93 17.82
C PHE A 97 1.84 -5.45 17.54
N TYR A 98 1.82 -5.09 16.26
CA TYR A 98 2.04 -3.73 15.82
C TYR A 98 0.73 -2.97 15.91
N LYS A 99 0.58 -2.14 16.94
CA LYS A 99 -0.70 -1.50 17.26
C LYS A 99 -1.31 -0.69 16.09
N PRO A 100 -0.52 0.07 15.30
CA PRO A 100 -1.08 0.81 14.17
C PRO A 100 -1.70 -0.06 13.07
N GLU A 101 -1.44 -1.38 13.04
CA GLU A 101 -2.16 -2.30 12.14
C GLU A 101 -3.65 -2.39 12.49
N PHE A 102 -3.97 -2.37 13.79
CA PHE A 102 -5.35 -2.35 14.27
C PHE A 102 -6.01 -0.99 14.11
N GLU A 103 -5.29 0.09 14.41
CA GLU A 103 -5.81 1.46 14.26
C GLU A 103 -6.07 1.84 12.79
N ARG A 104 -5.42 1.12 11.86
CA ARG A 104 -5.70 1.24 10.43
C ARG A 104 -7.09 0.70 10.09
N TRP A 105 -7.44 -0.45 10.65
CA TRP A 105 -8.67 -1.19 10.39
C TRP A 105 -9.65 -1.10 11.56
N ASP A 106 -9.85 0.13 12.02
CA ASP A 106 -10.77 0.46 13.10
C ASP A 106 -12.18 0.78 12.56
N CYS A 107 -13.21 0.46 13.35
CA CYS A 107 -14.61 0.70 12.98
C CYS A 107 -14.89 2.19 12.66
N SER A 108 -14.25 3.13 13.35
CA SER A 108 -14.44 4.57 13.09
C SER A 108 -13.98 5.00 11.69
N ARG A 109 -13.20 4.15 11.01
CA ARG A 109 -12.64 4.40 9.68
C ARG A 109 -13.36 3.64 8.56
N ARG A 110 -14.42 2.89 8.87
CA ARG A 110 -15.07 1.98 7.91
C ARG A 110 -15.40 2.63 6.57
N ALA A 111 -16.10 3.78 6.57
CA ALA A 111 -16.44 4.48 5.33
C ALA A 111 -15.22 4.83 4.47
N LYS A 112 -14.10 5.24 5.10
CA LYS A 112 -12.85 5.52 4.39
C LYS A 112 -12.21 4.24 3.85
N LEU A 113 -12.28 3.14 4.60
CA LEU A 113 -11.76 1.85 4.19
C LEU A 113 -12.56 1.26 3.03
N ASP A 114 -13.88 1.42 3.02
CA ASP A 114 -14.75 1.00 1.91
C ASP A 114 -14.39 1.76 0.62
N ASP A 115 -14.12 3.06 0.73
CA ASP A 115 -13.64 3.87 -0.40
C ASP A 115 -12.24 3.45 -0.86
N GLU A 116 -11.34 3.16 0.07
CA GLU A 116 -10.01 2.66 -0.26
C GLU A 116 -10.05 1.29 -0.97
N LEU A 117 -10.91 0.39 -0.48
CA LEU A 117 -11.14 -0.92 -1.08
C LEU A 117 -11.75 -0.81 -2.47
N ALA A 118 -12.78 0.03 -2.65
CA ALA A 118 -13.41 0.24 -3.94
C ALA A 118 -12.43 0.78 -5.00
N ARG A 119 -11.44 1.59 -4.59
CA ARG A 119 -10.37 2.00 -5.50
C ARG A 119 -9.41 0.87 -5.83
N ALA A 120 -9.00 0.09 -4.83
CA ALA A 120 -8.16 -1.07 -5.07
C ALA A 120 -8.82 -2.02 -6.08
N GLU A 121 -10.11 -2.32 -5.91
CA GLU A 121 -10.92 -3.12 -6.85
C GLU A 121 -10.94 -2.51 -8.26
N THR A 122 -11.09 -1.19 -8.35
CA THR A 122 -11.05 -0.49 -9.65
C THR A 122 -9.69 -0.67 -10.33
N ILE A 123 -8.58 -0.47 -9.61
CA ILE A 123 -7.23 -0.66 -10.15
C ILE A 123 -7.00 -2.13 -10.56
N LEU A 124 -7.33 -3.09 -9.70
CA LEU A 124 -7.17 -4.52 -9.98
C LEU A 124 -8.00 -4.97 -11.19
N SER A 125 -9.25 -4.49 -11.30
CA SER A 125 -10.10 -4.80 -12.46
C SER A 125 -9.56 -4.20 -13.76
N MET A 126 -8.93 -3.03 -13.71
CA MET A 126 -8.28 -2.43 -14.87
C MET A 126 -7.00 -3.16 -15.25
N ILE A 127 -6.21 -3.66 -14.30
CA ILE A 127 -5.04 -4.52 -14.58
C ILE A 127 -5.48 -5.79 -15.29
N GLU A 128 -6.53 -6.44 -14.79
CA GLU A 128 -7.10 -7.64 -15.41
C GLU A 128 -7.61 -7.35 -16.83
N ALA A 129 -8.42 -6.30 -16.99
CA ALA A 129 -9.00 -5.91 -18.28
C ALA A 129 -7.91 -5.53 -19.31
N ALA A 130 -6.91 -4.77 -18.88
CA ALA A 130 -5.77 -4.36 -19.70
C ALA A 130 -4.75 -5.48 -19.90
N LYS A 131 -4.88 -6.63 -19.23
CA LYS A 131 -3.86 -7.70 -19.20
C LYS A 131 -2.47 -7.13 -18.94
N ALA A 132 -2.37 -6.17 -18.03
CA ALA A 132 -1.11 -5.54 -17.70
C ALA A 132 -0.20 -6.54 -16.98
N ASN A 133 1.09 -6.55 -17.32
CA ASN A 133 2.09 -7.42 -16.68
C ASN A 133 2.48 -6.89 -15.29
N ILE A 134 1.47 -6.69 -14.44
CA ILE A 134 1.59 -6.15 -13.09
C ILE A 134 0.84 -7.08 -12.14
N THR A 135 1.52 -7.55 -11.10
CA THR A 135 0.92 -8.35 -10.03
C THR A 135 1.08 -7.61 -8.71
N PHE A 136 -0.02 -7.34 -8.04
CA PHE A 136 0.01 -6.86 -6.66
C PHE A 136 0.14 -8.02 -5.69
N VAL A 137 0.89 -7.81 -4.61
CA VAL A 137 1.10 -8.83 -3.59
C VAL A 137 0.78 -8.24 -2.23
N SER A 138 -0.08 -8.91 -1.47
CA SER A 138 -0.36 -8.61 -0.08
C SER A 138 0.42 -9.57 0.82
N ALA A 139 1.39 -9.05 1.57
CA ALA A 139 1.96 -9.77 2.70
C ALA A 139 1.00 -9.63 3.89
N PRO A 140 0.46 -10.72 4.47
CA PRO A 140 -0.56 -10.60 5.49
C PRO A 140 -0.02 -9.93 6.75
N ASN A 141 -0.89 -9.30 7.52
CA ASN A 141 -0.50 -8.84 8.85
C ASN A 141 -0.31 -10.03 9.79
N LYS A 142 0.54 -9.84 10.80
CA LYS A 142 0.78 -10.86 11.83
C LYS A 142 -0.49 -11.22 12.58
N ALA A 143 -1.33 -10.23 12.89
CA ALA A 143 -2.61 -10.43 13.55
C ALA A 143 -3.57 -11.35 12.76
N SER A 144 -3.51 -11.30 11.43
CA SER A 144 -4.36 -12.12 10.56
C SER A 144 -3.93 -13.59 10.57
N ILE A 145 -2.62 -13.87 10.61
CA ILE A 145 -2.07 -15.23 10.57
C ILE A 145 -1.98 -15.88 11.96
N GLU A 146 -1.58 -15.10 12.97
CA GLU A 146 -1.39 -15.55 14.35
C GLU A 146 -2.55 -15.09 15.25
N SER A 147 -3.77 -15.15 14.71
CA SER A 147 -5.00 -14.66 15.37
C SER A 147 -5.26 -15.33 16.72
N SER A 148 -4.90 -16.61 16.89
CA SER A 148 -4.99 -17.32 18.18
C SER A 148 -4.10 -16.75 19.28
N GLN A 149 -3.14 -15.89 18.92
CA GLN A 149 -2.23 -15.22 19.85
C GLN A 149 -2.72 -13.81 20.24
N LEU A 150 -3.85 -13.34 19.69
CA LEU A 150 -4.51 -12.09 20.08
C LEU A 150 -5.28 -12.26 21.39
N ALA A 151 -4.55 -12.40 22.50
CA ALA A 151 -5.09 -12.40 23.85
C ALA A 151 -4.80 -11.07 24.58
N GLY A 152 -5.26 -10.95 25.83
CA GLY A 152 -4.92 -9.82 26.70
C GLY A 152 -5.30 -8.46 26.10
N PRO A 153 -4.44 -7.43 26.19
CA PRO A 153 -4.70 -6.10 25.64
C PRO A 153 -5.05 -6.08 24.15
N ALA A 154 -4.45 -6.94 23.33
CA ALA A 154 -4.64 -6.99 21.88
C ALA A 154 -6.04 -7.49 21.47
N ALA A 155 -6.68 -8.34 22.28
CA ALA A 155 -8.01 -8.89 21.99
C ALA A 155 -9.09 -7.83 21.80
N ARG A 156 -8.91 -6.63 22.37
CA ARG A 156 -9.85 -5.49 22.24
C ARG A 156 -9.96 -4.95 20.82
N TYR A 157 -8.95 -5.19 19.99
CA TYR A 157 -8.89 -4.68 18.62
C TYR A 157 -9.46 -5.66 17.58
N ALA A 158 -9.65 -6.93 17.97
CA ALA A 158 -10.01 -8.01 17.06
C ALA A 158 -11.34 -7.82 16.31
N PRO A 159 -12.46 -7.39 16.92
CA PRO A 159 -13.77 -7.43 16.25
C PRO A 159 -13.81 -6.63 14.94
N CYS A 160 -13.45 -5.34 14.97
CA CYS A 160 -13.47 -4.49 13.77
C CYS A 160 -12.40 -4.91 12.75
N TYR A 161 -11.23 -5.30 13.26
CA TYR A 161 -10.10 -5.70 12.44
C TYR A 161 -10.47 -6.90 11.56
N PHE A 162 -11.01 -7.97 12.14
CA PHE A 162 -11.34 -9.19 11.40
C PHE A 162 -12.55 -9.03 10.48
N ASP A 163 -13.53 -8.19 10.84
CA ASP A 163 -14.64 -7.88 9.94
C ASP A 163 -14.13 -7.23 8.64
N PHE A 164 -13.22 -6.26 8.73
CA PHE A 164 -12.67 -5.62 7.54
C PHE A 164 -11.65 -6.50 6.81
N GLU A 165 -10.81 -7.23 7.55
CA GLU A 165 -9.83 -8.16 6.99
C GLU A 165 -10.50 -9.24 6.13
N SER A 166 -11.61 -9.80 6.59
CA SER A 166 -12.36 -10.80 5.86
C SER A 166 -12.96 -10.23 4.57
N GLU A 167 -13.46 -9.00 4.59
CA GLU A 167 -13.98 -8.30 3.39
C GLU A 167 -12.86 -8.00 2.40
N PHE A 168 -11.72 -7.48 2.88
CA PHE A 168 -10.53 -7.21 2.08
C PHE A 168 -10.05 -8.47 1.35
N ARG A 169 -9.88 -9.59 2.08
CA ARG A 169 -9.47 -10.86 1.46
C ARG A 169 -10.50 -11.41 0.49
N ALA A 170 -11.80 -11.32 0.84
CA ALA A 170 -12.87 -11.73 -0.07
C ALA A 170 -12.84 -10.93 -1.38
N SER A 171 -12.59 -9.61 -1.31
CA SER A 171 -12.40 -8.76 -2.48
C SER A 171 -11.19 -9.19 -3.33
N LEU A 172 -10.02 -9.39 -2.72
CA LEU A 172 -8.82 -9.84 -3.46
C LEU A 172 -9.03 -11.20 -4.15
N SER A 173 -9.78 -12.11 -3.52
CA SER A 173 -10.02 -13.47 -4.04
C SER A 173 -10.84 -13.53 -5.33
N GLN A 174 -11.46 -12.42 -5.73
CA GLN A 174 -12.22 -12.33 -6.99
C GLN A 174 -11.33 -12.24 -8.22
N TYR A 175 -10.05 -11.93 -8.04
CA TYR A 175 -9.09 -11.71 -9.11
C TYR A 175 -8.13 -12.91 -9.26
N PRO A 176 -7.63 -13.20 -10.47
CA PRO A 176 -6.67 -14.26 -10.67
C PRO A 176 -5.32 -13.92 -10.04
N ALA A 177 -4.54 -14.97 -9.70
CA ALA A 177 -3.21 -14.84 -9.09
C ALA A 177 -2.18 -14.08 -9.96
N THR A 178 -2.46 -13.93 -11.26
CA THR A 178 -1.66 -13.09 -12.17
C THR A 178 -1.85 -11.60 -11.93
N VAL A 179 -2.96 -11.19 -11.29
CA VAL A 179 -3.32 -9.79 -10.99
C VAL A 179 -3.02 -9.46 -9.54
N VAL A 180 -3.42 -10.32 -8.61
CA VAL A 180 -3.16 -10.12 -7.18
C VAL A 180 -2.91 -11.43 -6.45
N ILE A 181 -1.96 -11.42 -5.51
CA ILE A 181 -1.62 -12.55 -4.65
C ILE A 181 -1.82 -12.13 -3.19
N ASP A 182 -2.64 -12.89 -2.47
CA ASP A 182 -2.70 -12.86 -1.01
C ASP A 182 -1.83 -13.99 -0.44
N HIS A 183 -0.76 -13.62 0.29
CA HIS A 183 0.14 -14.57 0.91
C HIS A 183 -0.42 -15.26 2.17
N ALA A 184 -1.58 -14.86 2.65
CA ALA A 184 -2.20 -15.47 3.82
C ALA A 184 -2.34 -16.98 3.70
N LYS A 185 -2.90 -17.43 2.57
CA LYS A 185 -3.11 -18.86 2.32
C LYS A 185 -1.82 -19.66 2.37
N ALA A 186 -0.74 -19.17 1.76
CA ALA A 186 0.55 -19.85 1.76
C ALA A 186 1.14 -19.98 3.18
N LEU A 187 0.92 -18.98 4.03
CA LEU A 187 1.36 -19.06 5.43
C LEU A 187 0.45 -19.97 6.26
N GLU A 188 -0.87 -19.95 6.03
CA GLU A 188 -1.82 -20.83 6.71
C GLU A 188 -1.56 -22.32 6.41
N GLU A 189 -1.15 -22.65 5.18
CA GLU A 189 -0.81 -24.01 4.73
C GLU A 189 0.46 -24.59 5.38
N LEU A 190 1.30 -23.79 6.03
CA LEU A 190 2.47 -24.28 6.78
C LEU A 190 2.08 -25.10 8.04
N GLY A 191 0.82 -25.02 8.47
CA GLY A 191 0.31 -25.72 9.65
C GLY A 191 0.60 -25.01 10.98
N GLY A 192 -0.10 -25.43 12.05
CA GLY A 192 -0.08 -24.75 13.34
C GLY A 192 1.21 -24.88 14.14
N ASP A 193 2.06 -25.86 13.83
CA ASP A 193 3.35 -26.07 14.51
C ASP A 193 4.46 -25.17 13.94
N ALA A 194 4.27 -24.62 12.74
CA ALA A 194 5.22 -23.70 12.14
C ALA A 194 5.08 -22.31 12.76
N GLN A 195 6.18 -21.77 13.29
CA GLN A 195 6.22 -20.37 13.68
C GLN A 195 6.31 -19.50 12.41
N ARG A 196 5.18 -18.92 11.97
CA ARG A 196 5.07 -18.17 10.70
C ARG A 196 5.51 -16.72 10.86
N TYR A 197 5.32 -16.16 12.07
CA TYR A 197 5.85 -14.86 12.46
C TYR A 197 6.75 -14.96 13.69
N TYR A 198 7.73 -14.07 13.76
CA TYR A 198 8.43 -13.82 15.01
C TYR A 198 7.46 -13.29 16.07
N LYS A 199 7.64 -13.66 17.32
CA LYS A 199 6.75 -13.27 18.43
C LYS A 199 6.91 -11.81 18.81
N MET A 200 8.12 -11.25 18.72
CA MET A 200 8.46 -9.88 19.08
C MET A 200 8.86 -9.01 17.89
N ASP A 201 8.67 -9.49 16.66
CA ASP A 201 8.90 -8.71 15.42
C ASP A 201 7.60 -8.58 14.61
N THR A 202 7.54 -7.59 13.71
CA THR A 202 6.43 -7.41 12.76
C THR A 202 6.49 -8.35 11.56
N HIS A 203 7.65 -8.91 11.24
CA HIS A 203 7.85 -9.69 10.02
C HIS A 203 7.59 -11.18 10.22
N TRP A 204 7.34 -11.86 9.09
CA TRP A 204 7.34 -13.31 9.05
C TRP A 204 8.72 -13.89 9.41
N THR A 205 8.74 -15.16 9.77
CA THR A 205 9.96 -15.95 9.88
C THR A 205 10.50 -16.32 8.48
N PRO A 206 11.74 -16.81 8.38
CA PRO A 206 12.30 -17.27 7.11
C PRO A 206 11.44 -18.34 6.42
N ILE A 207 10.81 -19.26 7.18
CA ILE A 207 9.90 -20.26 6.60
C ILE A 207 8.61 -19.63 6.07
N GLY A 208 8.04 -18.63 6.76
CA GLY A 208 6.89 -17.87 6.27
C GLY A 208 7.18 -17.13 4.97
N GLY A 209 8.31 -16.42 4.92
CA GLY A 209 8.75 -15.75 3.70
C GLY A 209 9.11 -16.69 2.55
N TYR A 210 9.63 -17.88 2.84
CA TYR A 210 9.88 -18.91 1.82
C TYR A 210 8.57 -19.44 1.23
N ALA A 211 7.52 -19.66 2.03
CA ALA A 211 6.20 -20.03 1.53
C ALA A 211 5.59 -18.96 0.63
N ALA A 212 5.74 -17.67 1.00
CA ALA A 212 5.33 -16.55 0.17
C ALA A 212 6.04 -16.55 -1.20
N ILE A 213 7.36 -16.75 -1.23
CA ILE A 213 8.14 -16.86 -2.49
C ILE A 213 7.67 -18.04 -3.34
N ALA A 214 7.38 -19.19 -2.71
CA ALA A 214 6.87 -20.36 -3.43
C ALA A 214 5.53 -20.07 -4.11
N GLN A 215 4.61 -19.38 -3.43
CA GLN A 215 3.34 -18.96 -4.02
C GLN A 215 3.52 -17.93 -5.13
N LEU A 216 4.40 -16.94 -4.96
CA LEU A 216 4.71 -15.96 -6.01
C LEU A 216 5.20 -16.67 -7.27
N ARG A 217 6.14 -17.62 -7.11
CA ARG A 217 6.62 -18.43 -8.24
C ARG A 217 5.50 -19.28 -8.85
N ALA A 218 4.61 -19.87 -8.07
CA ALA A 218 3.51 -20.65 -8.63
C ALA A 218 2.50 -19.80 -9.44
N SER A 219 2.51 -18.47 -9.22
CA SER A 219 1.52 -17.54 -9.79
C SER A 219 2.02 -16.80 -11.04
N LEU A 220 3.32 -16.84 -11.32
CA LEU A 220 3.93 -16.16 -12.46
C LEU A 220 4.30 -17.17 -13.58
N PRO A 221 4.51 -16.70 -14.82
CA PRO A 221 5.01 -17.54 -15.91
C PRO A 221 6.40 -18.14 -15.65
N GLU A 222 6.61 -19.41 -16.05
CA GLU A 222 7.86 -20.14 -15.81
C GLU A 222 9.13 -19.49 -16.39
N VAL A 223 8.97 -18.65 -17.42
CA VAL A 223 10.07 -17.92 -18.07
C VAL A 223 10.83 -16.99 -17.11
N PHE A 224 10.21 -16.61 -15.99
CA PHE A 224 10.82 -15.74 -14.99
C PHE A 224 11.69 -16.50 -13.96
N PHE A 225 11.68 -17.83 -13.97
CA PHE A 225 12.17 -18.60 -12.83
C PHE A 225 13.58 -19.18 -13.02
N GLY A 226 14.30 -19.17 -11.90
CA GLY A 226 15.45 -20.04 -11.67
C GLY A 226 15.03 -21.31 -10.94
N LYS A 227 16.03 -22.06 -10.47
CA LYS A 227 15.78 -23.12 -9.49
C LYS A 227 15.52 -22.47 -8.13
N ILE A 228 14.38 -22.80 -7.50
CA ILE A 228 14.24 -22.54 -6.06
C ILE A 228 15.21 -23.46 -5.33
N PRO A 229 16.12 -22.92 -4.49
CA PRO A 229 16.92 -23.73 -3.59
C PRO A 229 16.02 -24.54 -2.65
N ALA A 230 16.26 -25.84 -2.53
CA ALA A 230 15.64 -26.62 -1.47
C ALA A 230 16.17 -26.16 -0.10
N ILE A 231 15.33 -26.29 0.92
CA ILE A 231 15.76 -26.08 2.31
C ILE A 231 16.66 -27.25 2.70
N LYS A 232 17.94 -26.97 2.94
CA LYS A 232 18.94 -27.96 3.35
C LYS A 232 18.86 -28.26 4.85
N SER A 233 18.78 -27.21 5.67
CA SER A 233 18.60 -27.32 7.11
C SER A 233 17.96 -26.07 7.69
N GLN A 234 17.54 -26.15 8.95
CA GLN A 234 17.16 -25.00 9.75
C GLN A 234 18.15 -24.89 10.92
N GLU A 235 18.77 -23.74 11.08
CA GLU A 235 19.80 -23.53 12.11
C GLU A 235 19.30 -22.57 13.19
N PRO A 236 19.55 -22.86 14.49
CA PRO A 236 19.21 -21.93 15.55
C PRO A 236 19.92 -20.58 15.38
N ALA A 237 19.15 -19.52 15.40
CA ALA A 237 19.62 -18.14 15.30
C ALA A 237 19.04 -17.28 16.43
N LYS A 238 19.66 -16.13 16.68
CA LYS A 238 19.15 -15.12 17.61
C LYS A 238 19.03 -13.80 16.88
N ARG A 239 17.85 -13.21 16.89
CA ARG A 239 17.55 -12.01 16.11
C ARG A 239 17.19 -10.83 17.00
N ARG A 240 17.62 -9.65 16.57
CA ARG A 240 17.13 -8.37 17.09
C ARG A 240 15.81 -8.04 16.39
N THR A 241 14.77 -7.81 17.17
CA THR A 241 13.40 -7.63 16.72
C THR A 241 12.97 -6.16 16.72
N ASP A 242 12.08 -5.77 15.81
CA ASP A 242 11.60 -4.38 15.75
C ASP A 242 10.66 -3.99 16.92
N LEU A 243 9.60 -4.73 17.21
CA LEU A 243 8.69 -4.41 18.32
C LEU A 243 9.46 -4.48 19.66
N GLY A 244 10.24 -5.54 19.87
CA GLY A 244 11.03 -5.73 21.07
C GLY A 244 12.17 -4.72 21.22
N ASN A 245 13.13 -4.71 20.28
CA ASN A 245 14.39 -3.98 20.48
C ASN A 245 14.40 -2.56 19.93
N ILE A 246 13.51 -2.23 19.00
CA ILE A 246 13.46 -0.90 18.38
C ILE A 246 12.39 -0.06 19.06
N MET A 247 11.14 -0.55 19.09
CA MET A 247 10.01 0.21 19.61
C MET A 247 9.95 0.18 21.14
N LEU A 248 10.09 -1.00 21.75
CA LEU A 248 10.09 -1.15 23.22
C LEU A 248 11.46 -1.04 23.86
N ARG A 249 12.53 -1.11 23.05
CA ARG A 249 13.93 -1.01 23.49
C ARG A 249 14.34 -2.09 24.50
N PHE A 250 13.77 -3.29 24.38
CA PHE A 250 14.31 -4.46 25.03
C PHE A 250 15.70 -4.77 24.50
N ARG A 251 16.57 -5.28 25.37
CA ARG A 251 17.88 -5.83 24.97
C ARG A 251 17.83 -7.34 24.76
N ALA A 252 16.64 -7.92 24.68
CA ALA A 252 16.44 -9.35 24.48
C ALA A 252 16.52 -9.70 22.98
N LEU A 253 17.20 -10.79 22.66
CA LEU A 253 17.17 -11.38 21.32
C LEU A 253 16.09 -12.46 21.29
N GLU A 254 15.34 -12.53 20.18
CA GLU A 254 14.39 -13.61 19.97
C GLU A 254 15.10 -14.84 19.40
N PRO A 255 14.96 -16.04 20.00
CA PRO A 255 15.37 -17.29 19.37
C PRO A 255 14.56 -17.55 18.10
N SER A 256 15.24 -18.01 17.06
CA SER A 256 14.65 -18.21 15.73
C SER A 256 15.33 -19.35 15.00
N MET A 257 14.77 -19.75 13.86
CA MET A 257 15.36 -20.71 12.94
C MET A 257 15.64 -20.02 11.61
N ASP A 258 16.91 -19.92 11.24
CA ASP A 258 17.31 -19.45 9.91
C ASP A 258 17.29 -20.61 8.93
N LEU A 259 16.88 -20.34 7.69
CA LEU A 259 16.93 -21.32 6.62
C LEU A 259 18.31 -21.36 5.99
N VAL A 260 18.91 -22.55 5.96
CA VAL A 260 20.06 -22.84 5.11
C VAL A 260 19.53 -23.44 3.81
N LEU A 261 19.80 -22.77 2.71
CA LEU A 261 19.38 -23.19 1.37
C LEU A 261 20.49 -23.94 0.66
N GLU A 262 20.13 -24.87 -0.22
CA GLU A 262 21.11 -25.50 -1.12
C GLU A 262 21.72 -24.48 -2.08
N GLU A 263 23.02 -24.59 -2.37
CA GLU A 263 23.64 -23.76 -3.39
C GLU A 263 23.11 -24.16 -4.78
N THR A 264 22.39 -23.26 -5.43
CA THR A 264 21.99 -23.42 -6.83
C THR A 264 22.73 -22.42 -7.68
N ALA A 265 23.43 -22.90 -8.72
CA ALA A 265 23.98 -22.01 -9.74
C ALA A 265 22.83 -21.25 -10.42
N SER A 266 22.85 -19.92 -10.30
CA SER A 266 21.91 -19.04 -10.99
C SER A 266 22.33 -18.92 -12.46
N ALA A 267 21.83 -19.82 -13.31
CA ALA A 267 21.93 -19.67 -14.75
C ALA A 267 20.53 -19.45 -15.30
N GLY A 268 20.18 -18.20 -15.57
CA GLY A 268 18.95 -17.84 -16.28
C GLY A 268 19.14 -16.52 -16.99
N SER A 269 18.98 -16.53 -18.32
CA SER A 269 18.82 -15.34 -19.17
C SER A 269 17.34 -14.90 -19.17
N GLY A 270 16.70 -14.96 -18.00
CA GLY A 270 15.25 -14.82 -17.85
C GLY A 270 14.77 -13.43 -18.23
N ALA A 271 13.50 -13.35 -18.59
CA ALA A 271 12.76 -12.10 -18.74
C ALA A 271 12.86 -11.28 -17.43
N GLY A 272 13.05 -9.96 -17.55
CA GLY A 272 13.33 -9.08 -16.44
C GLY A 272 12.11 -8.86 -15.55
N VAL A 273 12.24 -9.16 -14.26
CA VAL A 273 11.20 -8.90 -13.26
C VAL A 273 11.61 -7.74 -12.36
N LEU A 274 10.76 -6.73 -12.25
CA LEU A 274 10.91 -5.72 -11.21
C LEU A 274 10.02 -6.09 -10.03
N ILE A 275 10.60 -6.20 -8.84
CA ILE A 275 9.84 -6.34 -7.60
C ILE A 275 10.01 -5.06 -6.80
N VAL A 276 8.94 -4.27 -6.74
CA VAL A 276 8.81 -3.10 -5.88
C VAL A 276 8.24 -3.57 -4.55
N HIS A 277 8.95 -3.36 -3.45
CA HIS A 277 8.63 -4.06 -2.20
C HIS A 277 8.89 -3.25 -0.92
N ASP A 278 8.28 -3.68 0.19
CA ASP A 278 8.60 -3.15 1.51
C ASP A 278 9.54 -4.08 2.31
N SER A 279 9.59 -3.93 3.63
CA SER A 279 10.52 -4.69 4.45
C SER A 279 10.21 -6.20 4.49
N PHE A 280 9.00 -6.64 4.14
CA PHE A 280 8.62 -8.06 4.12
C PHE A 280 9.41 -8.86 3.09
N TYR A 281 9.36 -8.46 1.82
CA TYR A 281 10.25 -9.04 0.81
C TYR A 281 11.72 -8.63 1.01
N GLY A 282 11.96 -7.48 1.65
CA GLY A 282 13.31 -7.03 1.97
C GLY A 282 14.09 -8.02 2.85
N ILE A 283 13.45 -8.68 3.81
CA ILE A 283 14.10 -9.67 4.68
C ILE A 283 14.35 -11.02 3.99
N VAL A 284 13.71 -11.28 2.84
CA VAL A 284 13.90 -12.50 2.02
C VAL A 284 14.47 -12.19 0.63
N ALA A 285 15.13 -11.04 0.48
CA ALA A 285 15.67 -10.55 -0.79
C ALA A 285 16.70 -11.52 -1.42
N ALA A 286 17.48 -12.24 -0.60
CA ALA A 286 18.43 -13.23 -1.11
C ALA A 286 17.70 -14.41 -1.78
N GLN A 287 16.63 -14.89 -1.14
CA GLN A 287 15.80 -15.98 -1.64
C GLN A 287 15.04 -15.57 -2.91
N LEU A 288 14.54 -14.33 -2.97
CA LEU A 288 13.95 -13.77 -4.18
C LEU A 288 14.96 -13.75 -5.34
N LYS A 289 16.20 -13.30 -5.12
CA LYS A 289 17.24 -13.31 -6.16
C LYS A 289 17.61 -14.71 -6.65
N SER A 290 17.53 -15.72 -5.77
CA SER A 290 17.71 -17.11 -6.18
C SER A 290 16.54 -17.64 -6.99
N ALA A 291 15.30 -17.32 -6.58
CA ALA A 291 14.08 -17.77 -7.27
C ALA A 291 13.89 -17.08 -8.64
N PHE A 292 14.34 -15.83 -8.77
CA PHE A 292 14.19 -14.98 -9.95
C PHE A 292 15.56 -14.45 -10.42
N PRO A 293 16.26 -15.15 -11.33
CA PRO A 293 17.64 -14.82 -11.72
C PRO A 293 17.81 -13.43 -12.36
N ALA A 294 16.78 -12.92 -13.02
CA ALA A 294 16.76 -11.61 -13.67
C ALA A 294 15.91 -10.57 -12.90
N VAL A 295 15.92 -10.65 -11.56
CA VAL A 295 15.14 -9.76 -10.71
C VAL A 295 15.86 -8.47 -10.35
N THR A 296 15.16 -7.34 -10.51
CA THR A 296 15.52 -6.06 -9.89
C THR A 296 14.64 -5.84 -8.67
N LEU A 297 15.24 -5.56 -7.53
CA LEU A 297 14.53 -5.26 -6.29
C LEU A 297 14.57 -3.75 -6.01
N ALA A 298 13.40 -3.12 -5.96
CA ALA A 298 13.25 -1.71 -5.62
C ALA A 298 12.52 -1.58 -4.27
N LYS A 299 13.14 -0.87 -3.32
CA LYS A 299 12.53 -0.65 -2.00
C LYS A 299 11.56 0.52 -2.06
N LEU A 300 10.36 0.33 -1.51
CA LEU A 300 9.40 1.41 -1.35
C LEU A 300 9.88 2.46 -0.36
N ASN A 301 10.38 2.04 0.79
CA ASN A 301 10.75 2.99 1.83
C ASN A 301 12.15 3.58 1.56
N GLY A 302 12.21 4.86 1.19
CA GLY A 302 13.45 5.64 1.08
C GLY A 302 14.02 5.82 -0.32
N GLN A 303 13.28 5.46 -1.36
CA GLN A 303 13.62 5.77 -2.76
C GLN A 303 12.38 6.32 -3.47
N SER A 304 12.57 7.23 -4.42
CA SER A 304 11.50 7.62 -5.34
C SER A 304 11.04 6.38 -6.11
N PRO A 305 9.73 6.19 -6.34
CA PRO A 305 9.26 5.10 -7.16
C PRO A 305 9.87 5.21 -8.57
N PRO A 306 10.10 4.07 -9.25
CA PRO A 306 10.59 4.09 -10.63
C PRO A 306 9.67 4.91 -11.53
N ASP A 307 10.25 5.68 -12.44
CA ASP A 307 9.49 6.38 -13.47
C ASP A 307 8.88 5.40 -14.49
N ALA A 308 7.93 5.90 -15.31
CA ALA A 308 7.18 5.06 -16.24
C ALA A 308 8.09 4.39 -17.27
N ASP A 309 9.15 5.07 -17.72
CA ASP A 309 10.10 4.53 -18.69
C ASP A 309 10.92 3.38 -18.08
N THR A 310 11.32 3.50 -16.82
CA THR A 310 11.99 2.43 -16.09
C THR A 310 11.07 1.23 -15.95
N LEU A 311 9.79 1.44 -15.60
CA LEU A 311 8.81 0.36 -15.47
C LEU A 311 8.62 -0.42 -16.79
N ARG A 312 8.61 0.27 -17.94
CA ARG A 312 8.46 -0.36 -19.27
C ARG A 312 9.61 -1.25 -19.69
N ASN A 313 10.78 -1.14 -19.05
CA ASN A 313 11.94 -1.98 -19.37
C ASN A 313 11.85 -3.38 -18.74
N PHE A 314 10.80 -3.66 -17.95
CA PHE A 314 10.59 -4.95 -17.32
C PHE A 314 9.45 -5.70 -18.00
N ASP A 315 9.66 -7.01 -18.15
CA ASP A 315 8.67 -7.92 -18.73
C ASP A 315 7.50 -8.15 -17.77
N HIS A 316 7.77 -8.07 -16.46
CA HIS A 316 6.75 -8.18 -15.40
C HIS A 316 7.11 -7.33 -14.18
N ILE A 317 6.09 -6.74 -13.55
CA ILE A 317 6.24 -5.92 -12.35
C ILE A 317 5.44 -6.57 -11.22
N VAL A 318 6.10 -6.77 -10.08
CA VAL A 318 5.47 -7.21 -8.84
C VAL A 318 5.49 -6.06 -7.85
N VAL A 319 4.34 -5.73 -7.28
CA VAL A 319 4.21 -4.67 -6.28
C VAL A 319 3.78 -5.29 -4.97
N GLU A 320 4.74 -5.48 -4.08
CA GLU A 320 4.51 -6.04 -2.75
C GLU A 320 4.26 -4.94 -1.71
N SER A 321 3.22 -5.17 -0.92
CA SER A 321 2.88 -4.34 0.22
C SER A 321 2.33 -5.20 1.34
N VAL A 322 2.75 -4.91 2.57
CA VAL A 322 2.05 -5.43 3.74
C VAL A 322 0.58 -4.98 3.78
N GLU A 323 -0.28 -5.88 4.21
CA GLU A 323 -1.75 -5.80 4.24
C GLU A 323 -2.25 -4.46 4.82
N ARG A 324 -1.73 -4.04 5.99
CA ARG A 324 -2.09 -2.74 6.61
C ARG A 324 -1.73 -1.49 5.79
N GLN A 325 -0.88 -1.60 4.77
CA GLN A 325 -0.50 -0.48 3.88
C GLN A 325 -1.03 -0.63 2.46
N PHE A 326 -1.51 -1.82 2.09
CA PHE A 326 -1.92 -2.15 0.72
C PHE A 326 -2.90 -1.12 0.15
N LEU A 327 -4.01 -0.92 0.86
CA LEU A 327 -5.06 0.03 0.49
C LEU A 327 -4.57 1.49 0.47
N THR A 328 -3.75 1.90 1.44
CA THR A 328 -3.21 3.27 1.50
C THR A 328 -2.38 3.57 0.25
N ARG A 329 -1.53 2.62 -0.16
CA ARG A 329 -0.62 2.80 -1.30
C ARG A 329 -1.40 2.87 -2.62
N MET A 330 -2.56 2.23 -2.71
CA MET A 330 -3.44 2.34 -3.88
C MET A 330 -4.33 3.60 -3.87
N ASN A 331 -4.67 4.13 -2.71
CA ASN A 331 -5.72 5.16 -2.59
C ASN A 331 -5.27 6.61 -2.83
N VAL A 332 -4.02 6.96 -2.52
CA VAL A 332 -3.65 8.38 -2.48
C VAL A 332 -3.31 8.88 -3.89
N PRO A 333 -3.93 9.99 -4.37
CA PRO A 333 -3.52 10.64 -5.61
C PRO A 333 -2.02 10.90 -5.60
N TRP A 334 -1.33 10.68 -6.71
CA TRP A 334 0.10 10.96 -6.79
C TRP A 334 0.34 12.45 -6.48
N THR A 335 1.07 12.73 -5.40
CA THR A 335 1.37 14.12 -4.97
C THR A 335 2.80 14.54 -5.32
N GLY A 336 3.48 13.77 -6.18
CA GLY A 336 4.86 14.01 -6.58
C GLY A 336 5.77 12.79 -6.42
N PRO A 337 7.06 12.94 -6.80
CA PRO A 337 8.04 11.86 -6.85
C PRO A 337 8.40 11.25 -5.48
N ASP A 338 7.95 11.84 -4.39
CA ASP A 338 8.12 11.28 -3.03
C ASP A 338 6.90 10.47 -2.56
N SER A 339 5.82 10.46 -3.35
CA SER A 339 4.61 9.70 -3.02
C SER A 339 4.74 8.25 -3.48
N LEU A 340 4.75 7.32 -2.51
CA LEU A 340 4.81 5.87 -2.74
C LEU A 340 3.42 5.31 -3.05
N THR A 341 2.76 5.90 -4.04
CA THR A 341 1.39 5.56 -4.41
C THR A 341 1.35 4.91 -5.77
N PHE A 342 0.43 3.97 -5.93
CA PHE A 342 0.22 3.17 -7.13
C PHE A 342 -1.13 3.48 -7.79
N GLY A 343 -1.77 4.57 -7.37
CA GLY A 343 -3.04 5.02 -7.91
C GLY A 343 -2.91 5.68 -9.29
N TRP A 344 -4.00 6.22 -9.78
CA TRP A 344 -4.05 6.97 -11.03
C TRP A 344 -3.17 8.24 -10.97
N GLY A 345 -2.54 8.57 -12.11
CA GLY A 345 -1.53 9.63 -12.20
C GLY A 345 -0.15 9.27 -11.64
N SER A 346 0.03 8.03 -11.14
CA SER A 346 1.36 7.48 -10.85
C SER A 346 1.94 6.80 -12.10
N PRO A 347 3.27 6.59 -12.18
CA PRO A 347 3.90 5.82 -13.24
C PRO A 347 3.28 4.43 -13.49
N LEU A 348 2.83 3.75 -12.42
CA LEU A 348 2.18 2.44 -12.54
C LEU A 348 0.75 2.57 -13.08
N GLY A 349 0.00 3.59 -12.62
CA GLY A 349 -1.32 3.91 -13.17
C GLY A 349 -1.25 4.20 -14.66
N ASP A 350 -0.27 5.01 -15.09
CA ASP A 350 -0.06 5.33 -16.50
C ASP A 350 0.28 4.07 -17.32
N LEU A 351 1.11 3.16 -16.80
CA LEU A 351 1.42 1.91 -17.46
C LEU A 351 0.17 1.04 -17.70
N ILE A 352 -0.74 0.97 -16.72
CA ILE A 352 -2.03 0.24 -16.85
C ILE A 352 -2.87 0.89 -17.97
N LEU A 353 -2.96 2.21 -17.99
CA LEU A 353 -3.77 2.94 -18.98
C LEU A 353 -3.17 2.87 -20.38
N ASP A 354 -1.85 2.89 -20.50
CA ASP A 354 -1.18 2.71 -21.79
C ASP A 354 -1.37 1.32 -22.35
N GLN A 355 -1.24 0.29 -21.51
CA GLN A 355 -1.52 -1.07 -21.93
C GLN A 355 -2.98 -1.24 -22.36
N SER A 356 -3.90 -0.65 -21.59
CA SER A 356 -5.32 -0.60 -21.95
C SER A 356 -5.55 0.08 -23.30
N GLN A 357 -4.90 1.22 -23.55
CA GLN A 357 -5.00 1.93 -24.82
C GLN A 357 -4.43 1.13 -25.99
N LEU A 358 -3.27 0.49 -25.80
CA LEU A 358 -2.65 -0.37 -26.81
C LEU A 358 -3.55 -1.57 -27.17
N LEU A 359 -4.13 -2.23 -26.19
CA LEU A 359 -5.09 -3.31 -26.45
C LEU A 359 -6.35 -2.81 -27.15
N ALA A 360 -6.79 -1.59 -26.85
CA ALA A 360 -7.96 -1.02 -27.48
C ALA A 360 -7.79 -0.80 -28.99
N GLU A 361 -6.56 -0.70 -29.49
CA GLU A 361 -6.28 -0.63 -30.94
C GLU A 361 -6.69 -1.92 -31.69
N GLN A 362 -6.85 -3.04 -30.97
CA GLN A 362 -7.27 -4.32 -31.55
C GLN A 362 -8.80 -4.46 -31.68
N CYS A 363 -9.56 -3.49 -31.17
CA CYS A 363 -11.01 -3.48 -31.30
C CYS A 363 -11.45 -3.12 -32.73
N ASN A 364 -12.61 -3.66 -33.15
CA ASN A 364 -13.18 -3.36 -34.45
C ASN A 364 -13.83 -1.97 -34.46
N TRP A 365 -13.02 -0.93 -34.69
CA TRP A 365 -13.49 0.46 -34.71
C TRP A 365 -14.29 0.82 -35.96
N GLU A 366 -14.29 -0.02 -37.01
CA GLU A 366 -15.13 0.18 -38.20
C GLU A 366 -16.61 -0.05 -37.88
N GLU A 367 -16.91 -0.93 -36.93
CA GLU A 367 -18.26 -1.23 -36.43
C GLU A 367 -18.56 -0.54 -35.08
N ALA A 368 -17.79 0.51 -34.73
CA ALA A 368 -17.95 1.20 -33.47
C ALA A 368 -19.31 1.89 -33.36
N VAL A 369 -19.91 1.83 -32.18
CA VAL A 369 -21.18 2.48 -31.86
C VAL A 369 -20.91 3.84 -31.25
N ASN A 370 -21.40 4.91 -31.86
CA ASN A 370 -21.39 6.24 -31.27
C ASN A 370 -22.35 6.28 -30.07
N ILE A 371 -21.81 6.51 -28.87
CA ILE A 371 -22.57 6.50 -27.61
C ILE A 371 -23.63 7.59 -27.60
N MET A 372 -23.33 8.75 -28.20
CA MET A 372 -24.24 9.90 -28.21
C MET A 372 -25.43 9.72 -29.16
N GLU A 373 -25.31 8.81 -30.13
CA GLU A 373 -26.35 8.55 -31.15
C GLU A 373 -27.13 7.26 -30.91
N SER A 374 -26.60 6.36 -30.08
CA SER A 374 -27.22 5.06 -29.79
C SER A 374 -28.33 5.16 -28.74
N GLU A 375 -29.52 4.67 -29.08
CA GLU A 375 -30.64 4.53 -28.14
C GLU A 375 -30.32 3.56 -26.99
N GLU A 376 -29.54 2.51 -27.26
CA GLU A 376 -29.17 1.48 -26.27
C GLU A 376 -28.30 2.08 -25.15
N SER A 377 -27.40 2.99 -25.50
CA SER A 377 -26.49 3.67 -24.57
C SER A 377 -27.22 4.60 -23.60
N ARG A 378 -28.44 5.05 -23.95
CA ARG A 378 -29.24 6.01 -23.16
C ARG A 378 -28.41 7.24 -22.73
N ALA A 379 -27.55 7.72 -23.62
CA ALA A 379 -26.60 8.76 -23.30
C ALA A 379 -27.29 10.07 -22.91
N ARG A 380 -26.73 10.75 -21.90
CA ARG A 380 -27.21 12.05 -21.42
C ARG A 380 -26.03 12.97 -21.15
N ALA A 381 -25.97 14.06 -21.89
CA ALA A 381 -25.06 15.17 -21.64
C ALA A 381 -25.64 16.09 -20.56
N LEU A 382 -24.89 16.37 -19.50
CA LEU A 382 -25.24 17.30 -18.44
C LEU A 382 -24.14 18.37 -18.31
N GLY A 383 -24.54 19.61 -17.99
CA GLY A 383 -23.58 20.69 -17.81
C GLY A 383 -22.93 21.19 -19.11
N MET A 384 -23.54 20.87 -20.25
CA MET A 384 -23.00 21.06 -21.59
C MET A 384 -24.05 21.66 -22.54
N GLU A 385 -23.60 22.51 -23.45
CA GLU A 385 -24.41 23.04 -24.55
C GLU A 385 -23.75 22.71 -25.88
N PHE A 386 -24.47 22.03 -26.76
CA PHE A 386 -23.98 21.71 -28.09
C PHE A 386 -24.05 22.96 -28.98
N ILE A 387 -22.89 23.49 -29.36
CA ILE A 387 -22.77 24.55 -30.35
C ILE A 387 -22.94 23.97 -31.76
N SER A 388 -22.48 22.74 -31.97
CA SER A 388 -22.66 21.98 -33.21
C SER A 388 -22.83 20.48 -32.89
N ALA A 389 -22.83 19.62 -33.92
CA ALA A 389 -22.88 18.17 -33.73
C ALA A 389 -21.70 17.61 -32.91
N SER A 390 -20.54 18.27 -32.92
CA SER A 390 -19.32 17.85 -32.20
C SER A 390 -18.76 18.92 -31.24
N ALA A 391 -19.09 20.20 -31.44
CA ALA A 391 -18.61 21.28 -30.59
C ALA A 391 -19.50 21.48 -29.37
N VAL A 392 -18.90 21.43 -28.18
CA VAL A 392 -19.59 21.58 -26.90
C VAL A 392 -19.04 22.80 -26.17
N ARG A 393 -19.92 23.58 -25.56
CA ARG A 393 -19.54 24.60 -24.58
C ARG A 393 -19.83 24.10 -23.19
N THR A 394 -18.89 24.30 -22.28
CA THR A 394 -19.05 23.88 -20.89
C THR A 394 -19.86 24.94 -20.14
N ILE A 395 -20.99 24.55 -19.56
CA ILE A 395 -21.79 25.44 -18.71
C ILE A 395 -21.29 25.34 -17.26
N ALA A 396 -21.29 24.12 -16.71
CA ALA A 396 -20.81 23.80 -15.37
C ALA A 396 -20.74 22.28 -15.20
N ASP A 397 -19.58 21.75 -14.79
CA ASP A 397 -19.37 20.31 -14.48
C ASP A 397 -19.79 19.38 -15.65
N PRO A 398 -19.09 19.44 -16.80
CA PRO A 398 -19.49 18.73 -18.01
C PRO A 398 -19.33 17.23 -17.83
N ARG A 399 -20.44 16.49 -18.00
CA ARG A 399 -20.46 15.04 -17.80
C ARG A 399 -21.41 14.33 -18.74
N ILE A 400 -20.98 13.20 -19.27
CA ILE A 400 -21.74 12.34 -20.17
C ILE A 400 -22.05 11.05 -19.43
N MET A 401 -23.33 10.81 -19.16
CA MET A 401 -23.79 9.58 -18.54
C MET A 401 -24.30 8.63 -19.61
N PHE A 402 -23.87 7.37 -19.58
CA PHE A 402 -24.30 6.35 -20.54
C PHE A 402 -24.26 4.96 -19.90
N ARG A 403 -24.94 3.99 -20.51
CA ARG A 403 -24.88 2.59 -20.11
C ARG A 403 -23.84 1.87 -20.94
N LEU A 404 -22.95 1.12 -20.29
CA LEU A 404 -22.01 0.24 -20.98
C LEU A 404 -22.75 -0.98 -21.56
N PRO A 405 -22.32 -1.50 -22.71
CA PRO A 405 -22.96 -2.67 -23.32
C PRO A 405 -22.91 -3.87 -22.36
N SER A 406 -24.00 -4.64 -22.32
CA SER A 406 -24.11 -5.84 -21.47
C SER A 406 -23.76 -7.09 -22.29
N VAL A 407 -22.46 -7.33 -22.46
CA VAL A 407 -21.94 -8.46 -23.22
C VAL A 407 -20.99 -9.26 -22.35
N ARG A 408 -21.07 -10.60 -22.38
CA ARG A 408 -20.18 -11.49 -21.64
C ARG A 408 -19.17 -12.13 -22.57
N GLY A 409 -17.94 -12.31 -22.08
CA GLY A 409 -16.88 -13.02 -22.80
C GLY A 409 -16.29 -12.28 -24.00
N ARG A 410 -16.68 -11.02 -24.22
CA ARG A 410 -16.14 -10.17 -25.27
C ARG A 410 -15.41 -8.98 -24.65
N MET A 411 -14.28 -8.61 -25.24
CA MET A 411 -13.60 -7.36 -24.91
C MET A 411 -14.46 -6.19 -25.39
N VAL A 412 -14.69 -5.21 -24.51
CA VAL A 412 -15.36 -3.95 -24.84
C VAL A 412 -14.34 -2.83 -24.71
N CYS A 413 -14.11 -2.11 -25.81
CA CYS A 413 -13.27 -0.93 -25.84
C CYS A 413 -14.14 0.32 -25.80
N LEU A 414 -13.79 1.28 -24.97
CA LEU A 414 -14.36 2.62 -24.95
C LEU A 414 -13.31 3.61 -25.45
N GLU A 415 -13.67 4.48 -26.37
CA GLU A 415 -12.80 5.55 -26.86
C GLU A 415 -13.50 6.90 -26.78
N ALA A 416 -12.77 7.89 -26.29
CA ALA A 416 -13.13 9.28 -26.37
C ALA A 416 -12.06 10.06 -27.14
N GLU A 417 -12.51 10.92 -28.04
CA GLU A 417 -11.67 11.83 -28.77
C GLU A 417 -12.22 13.25 -28.60
N PHE A 418 -11.38 14.16 -28.13
CA PHE A 418 -11.79 15.52 -27.82
C PHE A 418 -10.62 16.50 -27.91
N SER A 419 -10.92 17.78 -28.08
CA SER A 419 -9.92 18.86 -28.11
C SER A 419 -10.15 19.83 -26.96
N HIS A 420 -9.08 20.31 -26.32
CA HIS A 420 -9.18 21.26 -25.20
C HIS A 420 -8.01 22.27 -25.19
N PRO A 421 -8.21 23.50 -24.69
CA PRO A 421 -7.21 24.57 -24.79
C PRO A 421 -6.14 24.54 -23.67
N THR A 422 -6.40 23.83 -22.58
CA THR A 422 -5.53 23.83 -21.38
C THR A 422 -5.30 22.40 -20.90
N ALA A 423 -4.16 22.12 -20.26
CA ALA A 423 -3.94 20.83 -19.62
C ALA A 423 -5.07 20.56 -18.62
N THR A 424 -5.58 19.33 -18.61
CA THR A 424 -6.72 18.96 -17.77
C THR A 424 -6.71 17.47 -17.49
N ARG A 425 -7.61 17.04 -16.61
CA ARG A 425 -7.85 15.65 -16.27
C ARG A 425 -9.13 15.18 -16.94
N THR A 426 -9.03 14.06 -17.65
CA THR A 426 -10.20 13.33 -18.15
C THR A 426 -10.48 12.14 -17.24
N GLN A 427 -11.75 11.83 -16.99
CA GLN A 427 -12.11 10.84 -15.98
C GLN A 427 -13.34 10.02 -16.38
N LEU A 428 -13.26 8.71 -16.17
CA LEU A 428 -14.33 7.77 -16.35
C LEU A 428 -14.73 7.19 -14.99
N TYR A 429 -15.99 7.33 -14.62
CA TYR A 429 -16.56 6.77 -13.40
C TYR A 429 -17.43 5.55 -13.75
N PHE A 430 -17.37 4.56 -12.88
CA PHE A 430 -18.25 3.40 -12.90
C PHE A 430 -19.30 3.57 -11.81
N GLU A 431 -20.53 3.16 -12.11
CA GLU A 431 -21.61 3.16 -11.13
C GLU A 431 -21.22 2.32 -9.91
N ARG A 432 -21.60 2.76 -8.70
CA ARG A 432 -21.54 1.97 -7.46
C ARG A 432 -22.89 1.32 -7.23
N GLU A 433 -22.92 0.03 -6.91
CA GLU A 433 -24.12 -0.53 -6.29
C GLU A 433 -24.17 -0.04 -4.84
N THR A 434 -24.96 1.00 -4.56
CA THR A 434 -25.24 1.43 -3.19
C THR A 434 -26.55 0.79 -2.71
N PRO A 435 -26.54 0.05 -1.58
CA PRO A 435 -27.77 -0.47 -1.01
C PRO A 435 -28.64 0.69 -0.47
N GLY A 436 -29.70 1.04 -1.20
CA GLY A 436 -30.94 1.55 -0.60
C GLY A 436 -31.15 3.06 -0.40
N ASP A 437 -30.26 3.97 -0.82
CA ASP A 437 -30.45 5.42 -0.56
C ASP A 437 -30.61 6.32 -1.81
N GLY A 438 -30.35 5.78 -3.00
CA GLY A 438 -30.49 6.52 -4.27
C GLY A 438 -29.61 7.77 -4.40
N ARG A 439 -28.57 7.93 -3.55
CA ARG A 439 -27.63 9.06 -3.63
C ARG A 439 -26.26 8.60 -4.13
N SER A 440 -25.66 9.47 -4.96
CA SER A 440 -24.40 9.32 -5.69
C SER A 440 -24.13 7.93 -6.29
N MET A 441 -24.64 7.71 -7.51
CA MET A 441 -24.28 6.54 -8.32
C MET A 441 -22.79 6.50 -8.69
N PHE A 442 -22.06 7.62 -8.63
CA PHE A 442 -20.64 7.69 -9.01
C PHE A 442 -19.81 8.27 -7.87
N ALA A 443 -18.67 7.64 -7.58
CA ALA A 443 -17.74 8.07 -6.54
C ALA A 443 -16.31 8.03 -7.07
N GLU A 444 -15.47 8.93 -6.55
CA GLU A 444 -14.07 9.05 -7.00
C GLU A 444 -13.26 7.74 -6.85
N PRO A 445 -13.45 6.92 -5.80
CA PRO A 445 -12.83 5.60 -5.73
C PRO A 445 -13.11 4.67 -6.92
N GLN A 446 -14.29 4.75 -7.52
CA GLN A 446 -14.70 3.92 -8.65
C GLN A 446 -14.58 4.69 -9.95
N SER A 447 -13.40 5.23 -10.17
CA SER A 447 -13.10 5.97 -11.39
C SER A 447 -11.67 5.75 -11.82
N VAL A 448 -11.43 6.04 -13.10
CA VAL A 448 -10.14 6.01 -13.76
C VAL A 448 -9.92 7.38 -14.37
N PHE A 449 -8.74 7.95 -14.19
CA PHE A 449 -8.43 9.25 -14.77
C PHE A 449 -7.08 9.29 -15.44
N ARG A 450 -6.94 10.23 -16.38
CA ARG A 450 -5.69 10.49 -17.09
C ARG A 450 -5.50 12.00 -17.25
N GLU A 451 -4.28 12.46 -17.05
CA GLU A 451 -3.89 13.82 -17.42
C GLU A 451 -3.73 13.91 -18.94
N VAL A 452 -4.26 14.98 -19.54
CA VAL A 452 -4.22 15.23 -20.98
C VAL A 452 -3.68 16.62 -21.28
N HIS A 453 -2.84 16.71 -22.31
CA HIS A 453 -2.17 17.95 -22.72
C HIS A 453 -3.03 18.78 -23.68
N PRO A 454 -2.88 20.13 -23.71
CA PRO A 454 -3.62 20.98 -24.64
C PRO A 454 -3.56 20.48 -26.08
N GLY A 455 -4.70 20.57 -26.78
CA GLY A 455 -4.86 20.11 -28.15
C GLY A 455 -5.83 18.94 -28.24
N ARG A 456 -5.66 18.13 -29.29
CA ARG A 456 -6.49 16.95 -29.58
C ARG A 456 -5.97 15.76 -28.77
N SER A 457 -6.83 15.18 -27.97
CA SER A 457 -6.58 14.02 -27.12
C SER A 457 -7.45 12.86 -27.57
N ARG A 458 -6.84 11.68 -27.67
CA ARG A 458 -7.52 10.40 -27.90
C ARG A 458 -7.18 9.49 -26.73
N VAL A 459 -8.20 9.06 -26.01
CA VAL A 459 -8.06 8.16 -24.86
C VAL A 459 -8.95 6.94 -25.09
N ALA A 460 -8.39 5.76 -24.83
CA ALA A 460 -9.11 4.52 -24.99
C ALA A 460 -8.89 3.61 -23.78
N TRP A 461 -9.96 2.90 -23.40
CA TRP A 461 -9.99 2.02 -22.25
C TRP A 461 -10.56 0.66 -22.63
N ILE A 462 -9.97 -0.42 -22.11
CA ILE A 462 -10.64 -1.72 -22.03
C ILE A 462 -11.53 -1.70 -20.81
N MET A 463 -12.82 -1.98 -21.00
CA MET A 463 -13.79 -2.00 -19.91
C MET A 463 -13.65 -3.29 -19.10
N PRO A 464 -13.54 -3.20 -17.76
CA PRO A 464 -13.55 -4.38 -16.91
C PRO A 464 -14.91 -5.06 -16.98
N GLN A 465 -14.93 -6.39 -16.88
CA GLN A 465 -16.18 -7.17 -16.94
C GLN A 465 -17.17 -6.74 -15.84
N SER A 466 -16.68 -6.33 -14.67
CA SER A 466 -17.46 -5.80 -13.55
C SER A 466 -18.17 -4.46 -13.83
N ALA A 467 -17.80 -3.75 -14.90
CA ALA A 467 -18.45 -2.51 -15.33
C ALA A 467 -19.51 -2.72 -16.43
N LEU A 468 -19.49 -3.85 -17.14
CA LEU A 468 -20.36 -4.07 -18.29
C LEU A 468 -21.85 -4.15 -17.89
N GLY A 469 -22.71 -3.51 -18.68
CA GLY A 469 -24.14 -3.38 -18.40
C GLY A 469 -24.53 -2.33 -17.35
N ARG A 470 -23.56 -1.72 -16.66
CA ARG A 470 -23.78 -0.68 -15.64
C ARG A 470 -23.76 0.73 -16.25
N MET A 471 -24.21 1.72 -15.48
CA MET A 471 -24.03 3.11 -15.86
C MET A 471 -22.56 3.50 -15.71
N ALA A 472 -22.08 4.31 -16.65
CA ALA A 472 -20.81 4.99 -16.61
C ALA A 472 -21.03 6.50 -16.73
N ARG A 473 -20.08 7.27 -16.22
CA ARG A 473 -20.04 8.73 -16.37
C ARG A 473 -18.66 9.12 -16.86
N PHE A 474 -18.61 9.77 -18.02
CA PHE A 474 -17.40 10.32 -18.59
C PHE A 474 -17.38 11.84 -18.38
N ASP A 475 -16.33 12.32 -17.73
CA ASP A 475 -16.03 13.71 -17.49
C ASP A 475 -14.84 14.08 -18.40
N PRO A 476 -15.08 14.70 -19.58
CA PRO A 476 -14.04 14.90 -20.59
C PRO A 476 -12.91 15.80 -20.09
N VAL A 477 -13.28 16.85 -19.34
CA VAL A 477 -12.39 17.83 -18.72
C VAL A 477 -12.90 18.16 -17.33
N GLN A 478 -11.99 18.44 -16.39
CA GLN A 478 -12.38 18.86 -15.04
C GLN A 478 -13.02 20.26 -15.01
N SER A 479 -12.57 21.14 -15.91
CA SER A 479 -13.08 22.50 -16.09
C SER A 479 -12.64 23.07 -17.44
N GLY A 480 -13.37 24.06 -17.95
CA GLY A 480 -13.06 24.75 -19.21
C GLY A 480 -13.81 24.19 -20.42
N ASP A 481 -13.73 24.90 -21.54
CA ASP A 481 -14.35 24.49 -22.80
C ASP A 481 -13.58 23.35 -23.48
N PHE A 482 -14.29 22.50 -24.23
CA PHE A 482 -13.71 21.41 -25.00
C PHE A 482 -14.60 21.04 -26.20
N GLU A 483 -14.01 20.49 -27.25
CA GLU A 483 -14.75 19.96 -28.40
C GLU A 483 -14.78 18.44 -28.32
N LEU A 484 -15.97 17.81 -28.31
CA LEU A 484 -16.11 16.36 -28.29
C LEU A 484 -16.20 15.85 -29.74
N ASN A 485 -15.10 15.31 -30.25
CA ASN A 485 -15.07 14.79 -31.62
C ASN A 485 -15.82 13.46 -31.71
N SER A 486 -15.60 12.56 -30.74
CA SER A 486 -16.31 11.28 -30.68
C SER A 486 -16.30 10.68 -29.28
N LEU A 487 -17.37 9.98 -28.93
CA LEU A 487 -17.42 9.06 -27.79
C LEU A 487 -18.08 7.78 -28.27
N ARG A 488 -17.33 6.68 -28.32
CA ARG A 488 -17.78 5.44 -28.97
C ARG A 488 -17.26 4.21 -28.24
N TYR A 489 -17.98 3.09 -28.39
CA TYR A 489 -17.46 1.80 -27.98
C TYR A 489 -17.37 0.83 -29.16
N ALA A 490 -16.46 -0.12 -29.06
CA ALA A 490 -16.25 -1.18 -30.04
C ALA A 490 -16.03 -2.51 -29.32
N TYR A 491 -16.08 -3.60 -30.08
CA TYR A 491 -15.85 -4.95 -29.57
C TYR A 491 -14.52 -5.48 -30.10
N GLY A 492 -13.77 -6.15 -29.23
CA GLY A 492 -12.56 -6.90 -29.60
C GLY A 492 -12.88 -8.34 -29.96
N ALA A 493 -11.83 -9.10 -30.29
CA ALA A 493 -11.93 -10.54 -30.44
C ALA A 493 -12.38 -11.20 -29.12
N ASP A 494 -13.07 -12.33 -29.24
CA ASP A 494 -13.47 -13.15 -28.10
C ASP A 494 -12.20 -13.71 -27.41
N HIS A 495 -12.24 -13.82 -26.09
CA HIS A 495 -11.13 -14.30 -25.26
C HIS A 495 -11.46 -15.58 -24.54
#